data_AF-A0A7W4DE67-F1
#
_entry.id   AF-A0A7W4DE67-F1
#
_cell.length_a   1.000
_cell.length_b   1.000
_cell.length_c   1.000
_cell.angle_alpha   90.00
_cell.angle_beta   90.00
_cell.angle_gamma   90.00
#
_symmetry.space_group_name_H-M   'P 1'
#
loop_
_entity.id
_entity.type
_entity.pdbx_description
1 polymer ?
#
loop_
_entity_poly.entity_id
_entity_poly.type
_entity_poly.pdbx_seq_one_letter_code
_entity_poly.pdbx_strand_id
1 'polypeptide(L)'
;MTLKEELAAFYHRCGFADTADRQACTVPVYTGCLLVPLPNIETRHRYLKYHDLHHVATGYSTGRIGEGEVSAWELGTGSMFHSPLLGTMNLIALSTGLVLEPKRMWRAFRRGCRSRNLYPQTMRTKIDSEYWPDLPALRQELLESRRDPLPSALRSIEFGAYAATAMLIHALIAIPAVCTRVVTDIGLGYSFFKVIKPAKRNDLY
;
A
#
# COMPACT_ATOMS: atom_id res chain seq x y z
N MET A 1 23.07 -3.25 10.11
CA MET A 1 22.64 -3.56 8.74
C MET A 1 22.37 -2.25 8.04
N THR A 2 22.84 -2.12 6.80
CA THR A 2 22.55 -0.96 5.95
C THR A 2 21.09 -0.99 5.48
N LEU A 3 20.56 0.13 4.96
CA LEU A 3 19.20 0.17 4.42
C LEU A 3 18.99 -0.79 3.24
N LYS A 4 20.03 -0.98 2.43
CA LYS A 4 20.01 -1.92 1.30
C LYS A 4 19.93 -3.36 1.78
N GLU A 5 20.68 -3.71 2.82
CA GLU A 5 20.62 -5.03 3.45
C GLU A 5 19.25 -5.29 4.10
N GLU A 6 18.67 -4.28 4.76
CA GLU A 6 17.33 -4.38 5.35
C GLU A 6 16.24 -4.61 4.29
N LEU A 7 16.34 -3.90 3.16
CA LEU A 7 15.41 -4.07 2.04
C LEU A 7 15.58 -5.43 1.36
N ALA A 8 16.82 -5.90 1.16
CA ALA A 8 17.09 -7.23 0.63
C ALA A 8 16.55 -8.33 1.57
N ALA A 9 16.79 -8.20 2.87
CA ALA A 9 16.26 -9.11 3.88
C ALA A 9 14.72 -9.09 3.92
N PHE A 10 14.10 -7.93 3.69
CA PHE A 10 12.65 -7.80 3.56
C PHE A 10 12.12 -8.57 2.33
N TYR A 11 12.74 -8.40 1.17
CA TYR A 11 12.36 -9.14 -0.05
C TYR A 11 12.47 -10.65 0.14
N HIS A 12 13.58 -11.11 0.73
CA HIS A 12 13.76 -12.53 1.05
C HIS A 12 12.69 -13.05 2.02
N ARG A 13 12.38 -12.32 3.10
CA ARG A 13 11.32 -12.72 4.06
C ARG A 13 9.93 -12.77 3.45
N CYS A 14 9.68 -11.90 2.47
CA CYS A 14 8.41 -11.87 1.76
C CYS A 14 8.33 -12.87 0.60
N GLY A 15 9.39 -13.64 0.31
CA GLY A 15 9.43 -14.54 -0.83
C GLY A 15 9.39 -13.81 -2.18
N PHE A 16 9.77 -12.52 -2.21
CA PHE A 16 9.90 -11.80 -3.46
C PHE A 16 11.18 -12.29 -4.16
N ALA A 17 11.07 -12.69 -5.42
CA ALA A 17 12.26 -12.96 -6.23
C ALA A 17 13.18 -11.74 -6.24
N ASP A 18 14.50 -11.95 -6.18
CA ASP A 18 15.52 -10.88 -6.27
C ASP A 18 15.30 -9.98 -7.49
N THR A 19 14.63 -10.52 -8.51
CA THR A 19 14.11 -9.85 -9.68
C THR A 19 12.59 -9.94 -9.70
N ALA A 20 11.88 -9.22 -8.82
CA ALA A 20 10.44 -9.01 -8.99
C ALA A 20 10.22 -8.48 -10.41
N ASP A 21 9.59 -9.27 -11.28
CA ASP A 21 9.69 -9.13 -12.73
C ASP A 21 9.24 -7.73 -13.18
N ARG A 22 10.23 -6.86 -13.40
CA ARG A 22 10.04 -5.43 -13.70
C ARG A 22 9.48 -5.24 -15.12
N GLN A 23 9.34 -6.31 -15.90
CA GLN A 23 8.94 -6.25 -17.32
C GLN A 23 7.45 -6.54 -17.58
N ALA A 24 6.69 -7.05 -16.61
CA ALA A 24 5.27 -7.36 -16.84
C ALA A 24 4.42 -6.11 -17.09
N CYS A 25 3.55 -6.11 -18.11
CA CYS A 25 2.67 -4.97 -18.43
C CYS A 25 1.61 -4.67 -17.35
N THR A 26 1.33 -5.64 -16.47
CA THR A 26 0.42 -5.49 -15.35
C THR A 26 1.00 -6.14 -14.10
N VAL A 27 0.57 -5.67 -12.93
CA VAL A 27 0.90 -6.30 -11.65
C VAL A 27 -0.36 -6.67 -10.88
N PRO A 28 -0.39 -7.86 -10.25
CA PRO A 28 -1.52 -8.26 -9.43
C PRO A 28 -1.52 -7.45 -8.13
N VAL A 29 -2.60 -6.71 -7.87
CA VAL A 29 -2.79 -5.95 -6.63
C VAL A 29 -4.07 -6.42 -5.94
N TYR A 30 -4.06 -6.45 -4.60
CA TYR A 30 -5.25 -6.75 -3.82
C TYR A 30 -6.21 -5.57 -3.81
N THR A 31 -7.39 -5.77 -4.37
CA THR A 31 -8.56 -4.90 -4.22
C THR A 31 -9.65 -5.70 -3.49
N GLY A 32 -9.73 -5.55 -2.17
CA GLY A 32 -10.59 -6.36 -1.31
C GLY A 32 -10.12 -7.81 -1.17
N CYS A 33 -10.97 -8.75 -1.57
CA CYS A 33 -10.65 -10.18 -1.66
C CYS A 33 -10.19 -10.61 -3.07
N LEU A 34 -10.16 -9.68 -4.03
CA LEU A 34 -9.83 -9.96 -5.42
C LEU A 34 -8.42 -9.48 -5.76
N LEU A 35 -7.75 -10.28 -6.59
CA LEU A 35 -6.48 -9.94 -7.22
C LEU A 35 -6.81 -9.30 -8.57
N VAL A 36 -6.60 -7.99 -8.71
CA VAL A 36 -6.90 -7.27 -9.95
C VAL A 36 -5.58 -6.89 -10.64
N PRO A 37 -5.39 -7.20 -11.93
CA PRO A 37 -4.21 -6.76 -12.67
C PRO A 37 -4.31 -5.25 -12.94
N LEU A 38 -3.43 -4.46 -12.33
CA LEU A 38 -3.31 -3.04 -12.61
C LEU A 38 -2.19 -2.79 -13.63
N PRO A 39 -2.35 -1.84 -14.57
CA PRO A 39 -1.30 -1.51 -15.52
C PRO A 39 -0.01 -1.13 -14.79
N ASN A 40 1.12 -1.66 -15.28
CA ASN A 40 2.43 -1.38 -14.72
C ASN A 40 2.90 -0.01 -15.19
N ILE A 41 2.38 1.02 -14.52
CA ILE A 41 2.66 2.42 -14.81
C ILE A 41 4.07 2.81 -14.31
N GLU A 42 4.81 3.59 -15.10
CA GLU A 42 6.19 4.04 -14.79
C GLU A 42 6.30 4.70 -13.39
N THR A 43 5.22 5.35 -12.96
CA THR A 43 5.11 5.92 -11.61
C THR A 43 5.28 4.84 -10.54
N ARG A 44 4.67 3.66 -10.69
CA ARG A 44 4.85 2.55 -9.75
C ARG A 44 6.31 2.13 -9.69
N HIS A 45 6.98 1.95 -10.83
CA HIS A 45 8.41 1.58 -10.87
C HIS A 45 9.27 2.58 -10.11
N ARG A 46 9.02 3.87 -10.31
CA ARG A 46 9.75 4.95 -9.65
C ARG A 46 9.57 4.91 -8.13
N TYR A 47 8.39 4.58 -7.63
CA TYR A 47 8.06 4.70 -6.21
C TYR A 47 8.11 3.39 -5.42
N LEU A 48 8.14 2.24 -6.09
CA LEU A 48 8.05 0.91 -5.47
C LEU A 48 9.12 0.68 -4.39
N LYS A 49 10.39 0.97 -4.69
CA LYS A 49 11.49 0.86 -3.72
C LYS A 49 11.20 1.64 -2.43
N TYR A 50 10.63 2.83 -2.55
CA TYR A 50 10.38 3.72 -1.40
C TYR A 50 9.14 3.29 -0.62
N HIS A 51 8.12 2.77 -1.31
CA HIS A 51 6.96 2.13 -0.70
C HIS A 51 7.37 0.89 0.12
N ASP A 52 8.20 0.01 -0.44
CA ASP A 52 8.72 -1.15 0.29
C ASP A 52 9.55 -0.73 1.51
N LEU A 53 10.36 0.34 1.38
CA LEU A 53 11.06 0.92 2.52
C LEU A 53 10.10 1.49 3.58
N HIS A 54 8.90 1.95 3.21
CA HIS A 54 7.88 2.33 4.19
C HIS A 54 7.41 1.11 4.99
N HIS A 55 7.24 -0.07 4.38
CA HIS A 55 6.96 -1.31 5.13
C HIS A 55 8.07 -1.61 6.13
N VAL A 56 9.32 -1.58 5.70
CA VAL A 56 10.50 -1.83 6.56
C VAL A 56 10.58 -0.82 7.71
N ALA A 57 10.39 0.47 7.43
CA ALA A 57 10.45 1.52 8.42
C ALA A 57 9.30 1.41 9.42
N THR A 58 8.07 1.29 8.94
CA THR A 58 6.85 1.30 9.78
C THR A 58 6.63 0.00 10.54
N GLY A 59 7.12 -1.13 10.02
CA GLY A 59 6.88 -2.48 10.53
C GLY A 59 5.56 -3.12 10.07
N TYR A 60 4.82 -2.47 9.15
CA TYR A 60 3.58 -3.03 8.61
C TYR A 60 3.87 -4.14 7.59
N SER A 61 3.11 -5.23 7.64
CA SER A 61 3.30 -6.39 6.75
C SER A 61 2.89 -6.11 5.30
N THR A 62 3.31 -6.95 4.35
CA THR A 62 2.83 -6.96 2.95
C THR A 62 1.52 -7.75 2.74
N GLY A 63 0.90 -8.20 3.83
CA GLY A 63 -0.44 -8.79 3.79
C GLY A 63 -1.53 -7.74 3.61
N ARG A 64 -2.74 -8.15 3.22
CA ARG A 64 -3.89 -7.26 2.94
C ARG A 64 -4.12 -6.15 3.98
N ILE A 65 -3.97 -6.47 5.28
CA ILE A 65 -4.13 -5.46 6.34
C ILE A 65 -2.94 -4.51 6.38
N GLY A 66 -1.71 -5.02 6.29
CA GLY A 66 -0.52 -4.17 6.39
C GLY A 66 -0.29 -3.29 5.15
N GLU A 67 -0.71 -3.74 3.96
CA GLU A 67 -0.84 -2.89 2.76
C GLU A 67 -1.80 -1.72 3.04
N GLY A 68 -2.95 -2.00 3.63
CA GLY A 68 -3.88 -0.97 4.08
C GLY A 68 -3.26 -0.01 5.11
N GLU A 69 -2.49 -0.52 6.07
CA GLU A 69 -1.80 0.31 7.08
C GLU A 69 -0.75 1.23 6.46
N VAL A 70 0.11 0.71 5.56
CA VAL A 70 1.09 1.54 4.84
C VAL A 70 0.38 2.58 4.00
N SER A 71 -0.65 2.21 3.24
CA SER A 71 -1.41 3.17 2.43
C SER A 71 -2.10 4.24 3.27
N ALA A 72 -2.68 3.88 4.42
CA ALA A 72 -3.25 4.83 5.36
C ALA A 72 -2.18 5.79 5.92
N TRP A 73 -1.03 5.25 6.31
CA TRP A 73 0.10 6.03 6.80
C TRP A 73 0.63 6.98 5.72
N GLU A 74 0.81 6.52 4.48
CA GLU A 74 1.26 7.33 3.35
C GLU A 74 0.27 8.46 3.02
N LEU A 75 -1.04 8.18 3.03
CA LEU A 75 -2.06 9.24 2.89
C LEU A 75 -1.92 10.28 4.01
N GLY A 76 -1.73 9.84 5.26
CA GLY A 76 -1.50 10.73 6.40
C GLY A 76 -0.24 11.59 6.27
N THR A 77 0.83 11.08 5.65
CA THR A 77 2.03 11.88 5.36
C THR A 77 1.80 12.93 4.26
N GLY A 78 0.74 12.78 3.45
CA GLY A 78 0.39 13.66 2.33
C GLY A 78 0.72 13.10 0.94
N SER A 79 0.73 11.77 0.75
CA SER A 79 1.13 11.15 -0.52
C SER A 79 0.34 11.65 -1.75
N MET A 80 -0.95 11.99 -1.58
CA MET A 80 -1.79 12.59 -2.63
C MET A 80 -1.21 13.87 -3.24
N PHE A 81 -0.52 14.69 -2.43
CA PHE A 81 0.08 15.94 -2.90
C PHE A 81 1.41 15.72 -3.63
N HIS A 82 2.10 14.60 -3.33
CA HIS A 82 3.34 14.24 -4.02
C HIS A 82 3.07 13.54 -5.35
N SER A 83 2.03 12.71 -5.41
CA SER A 83 1.55 12.08 -6.64
C SER A 83 0.08 11.68 -6.46
N PRO A 84 -0.85 12.33 -7.16
CA PRO A 84 -2.27 11.96 -7.13
C PRO A 84 -2.51 10.49 -7.54
N LEU A 85 -1.68 9.97 -8.44
CA LEU A 85 -1.73 8.58 -8.89
C LEU A 85 -1.37 7.60 -7.76
N LEU A 86 -0.28 7.84 -7.02
CA LEU A 86 0.07 7.02 -5.85
C LEU A 86 -0.99 7.11 -4.77
N GLY A 87 -1.50 8.31 -4.50
CA GLY A 87 -2.55 8.48 -3.51
C GLY A 87 -3.83 7.74 -3.91
N THR A 88 -4.17 7.67 -5.20
CA THR A 88 -5.27 6.83 -5.70
C THR A 88 -5.01 5.34 -5.46
N MET A 89 -3.79 4.85 -5.70
CA MET A 89 -3.41 3.47 -5.39
C MET A 89 -3.54 3.18 -3.88
N ASN A 90 -3.16 4.14 -3.03
CA ASN A 90 -3.34 4.03 -1.59
C ASN A 90 -4.81 3.94 -1.17
N LEU A 91 -5.72 4.65 -1.87
CA LEU A 91 -7.16 4.54 -1.58
C LEU A 91 -7.70 3.13 -1.88
N ILE A 92 -7.18 2.46 -2.92
CA ILE A 92 -7.56 1.07 -3.24
C ILE A 92 -7.12 0.13 -2.11
N ALA A 93 -5.86 0.18 -1.69
CA ALA A 93 -5.36 -0.66 -0.60
C ALA A 93 -6.01 -0.31 0.76
N LEU A 94 -6.23 0.98 1.04
CA LEU A 94 -6.96 1.45 2.22
C LEU A 94 -8.36 0.84 2.29
N SER A 95 -9.09 0.76 1.18
CA SER A 95 -10.44 0.18 1.17
C SER A 95 -10.48 -1.26 1.69
N THR A 96 -9.48 -2.07 1.32
CA THR A 96 -9.31 -3.44 1.81
C THR A 96 -9.06 -3.46 3.31
N GLY A 97 -8.17 -2.59 3.78
CA GLY A 97 -7.85 -2.46 5.20
C GLY A 97 -9.02 -1.94 6.04
N LEU A 98 -9.87 -1.06 5.50
CA LEU A 98 -11.05 -0.51 6.18
C LEU A 98 -12.13 -1.57 6.43
N VAL A 99 -12.33 -2.50 5.49
CA VAL A 99 -13.28 -3.60 5.65
C VAL A 99 -12.81 -4.60 6.72
N LEU A 100 -11.49 -4.84 6.81
CA LEU A 100 -10.93 -5.86 7.71
C LEU A 100 -10.60 -5.31 9.11
N GLU A 101 -9.95 -4.15 9.19
CA GLU A 101 -9.35 -3.61 10.42
C GLU A 101 -9.36 -2.06 10.45
N PRO A 102 -10.55 -1.42 10.50
CA PRO A 102 -10.66 0.04 10.36
C PRO A 102 -9.94 0.83 11.46
N LYS A 103 -9.90 0.28 12.69
CA LYS A 103 -9.18 0.90 13.81
C LYS A 103 -7.68 0.98 13.55
N ARG A 104 -7.09 -0.02 12.87
CA ARG A 104 -5.67 -0.05 12.51
C ARG A 104 -5.37 0.99 11.43
N MET A 105 -6.26 1.12 10.43
CA MET A 105 -6.14 2.14 9.39
C MET A 105 -6.09 3.55 9.97
N TRP A 106 -7.02 3.88 10.89
CA TRP A 106 -7.03 5.17 11.56
C TRP A 106 -5.73 5.46 12.33
N ARG A 107 -5.24 4.47 13.10
CA ARG A 107 -3.97 4.61 13.84
C ARG A 107 -2.80 4.85 12.90
N ALA A 108 -2.74 4.10 11.81
CA ALA A 108 -1.68 4.23 10.81
C ALA A 108 -1.72 5.60 10.13
N PHE A 109 -2.91 6.09 9.76
CA PHE A 109 -3.11 7.44 9.23
C PHE A 109 -2.63 8.51 10.21
N ARG A 110 -3.05 8.45 11.48
CA ARG A 110 -2.62 9.40 12.53
C ARG A 110 -1.11 9.39 12.75
N ARG A 111 -0.48 8.22 12.71
CA ARG A 111 0.99 8.08 12.73
C ARG A 111 1.61 8.75 11.50
N GLY A 112 1.00 8.60 10.33
CA GLY A 112 1.38 9.26 9.08
C GLY A 112 1.35 10.78 9.16
N CYS A 113 0.31 11.38 9.77
CA CYS A 113 0.20 12.83 9.94
C CYS A 113 1.39 13.45 10.71
N ARG A 114 2.02 12.65 11.58
CA ARG A 114 3.19 13.01 12.38
C ARG A 114 4.52 12.56 11.75
N SER A 115 4.48 11.91 10.60
CA SER A 115 5.65 11.34 9.93
C SER A 115 6.00 12.12 8.65
N ARG A 116 7.20 11.86 8.11
CA ARG A 116 7.64 12.28 6.77
C ARG A 116 7.44 11.14 5.77
N ASN A 117 7.52 11.44 4.48
CA ASN A 117 7.40 10.46 3.39
C ASN A 117 8.70 10.41 2.58
N LEU A 118 9.02 9.26 1.98
CA LEU A 118 10.18 9.09 1.09
C LEU A 118 9.93 9.49 -0.37
N TYR A 119 8.70 9.78 -0.78
CA TYR A 119 8.35 10.17 -2.15
C TYR A 119 8.96 11.50 -2.66
N PRO A 120 9.14 12.55 -1.83
CA PRO A 120 9.81 13.78 -2.28
C PRO A 120 11.19 13.48 -2.87
N GLN A 121 11.54 14.15 -3.97
CA GLN A 121 12.81 13.92 -4.67
C GLN A 121 14.03 14.05 -3.74
N THR A 122 14.02 15.02 -2.83
CA THR A 122 15.10 15.24 -1.86
C THR A 122 15.33 14.04 -0.94
N MET A 123 14.26 13.39 -0.48
CA MET A 123 14.33 12.18 0.33
C MET A 123 14.79 10.99 -0.51
N ARG A 124 14.28 10.85 -1.73
CA ARG A 124 14.69 9.80 -2.67
C ARG A 124 16.18 9.84 -2.98
N THR A 125 16.72 11.03 -3.31
CA THR A 125 18.14 11.21 -3.57
C THR A 125 18.98 10.81 -2.36
N LYS A 126 18.57 11.16 -1.14
CA LYS A 126 19.27 10.76 0.09
C LYS A 126 19.25 9.24 0.32
N ILE A 127 18.13 8.57 0.02
CA ILE A 127 18.05 7.10 0.08
C ILE A 127 18.99 6.47 -0.95
N ASP A 128 19.02 7.00 -2.17
CA ASP A 128 19.83 6.47 -3.27
C ASP A 128 21.32 6.75 -3.10
N SER A 129 21.68 7.81 -2.37
CA SER A 129 23.07 8.12 -2.01
C SER A 129 23.51 7.52 -0.68
N GLU A 130 22.73 6.58 -0.11
CA GLU A 130 23.03 5.92 1.18
C GLU A 130 23.32 6.90 2.33
N TYR A 131 22.59 8.02 2.37
CA TYR A 131 22.82 9.10 3.34
C TYR A 131 22.68 8.65 4.81
N TRP A 132 21.74 7.74 5.09
CA TRP A 132 21.55 7.20 6.44
C TRP A 132 22.35 5.90 6.61
N PRO A 133 23.08 5.73 7.73
CA PRO A 133 23.92 4.56 7.95
C PRO A 133 23.10 3.28 8.19
N ASP A 134 21.91 3.40 8.78
CA ASP A 134 21.08 2.27 9.18
C ASP A 134 19.58 2.61 9.26
N LEU A 135 18.77 1.58 9.52
CA LEU A 135 17.32 1.69 9.66
C LEU A 135 16.89 2.53 10.89
N PRO A 136 17.50 2.40 12.08
CA PRO A 136 17.21 3.31 13.20
C PRO A 136 17.35 4.79 12.86
N ALA A 137 18.42 5.20 12.18
CA ALA A 137 18.64 6.58 11.77
C ALA A 137 17.55 7.05 10.79
N LEU A 138 17.16 6.21 9.83
CA LEU A 138 16.05 6.51 8.92
C LEU A 138 14.72 6.64 9.68
N ARG A 139 14.44 5.73 10.63
CA ARG A 139 13.21 5.75 11.43
C ARG A 139 13.10 7.03 12.27
N GLN A 140 14.20 7.50 12.84
CA GLN A 140 14.23 8.74 13.62
C GLN A 140 13.86 9.96 12.77
N GLU A 141 14.32 10.01 11.52
CA GLU A 141 13.98 11.08 10.59
C GLU A 141 12.55 10.95 10.05
N LEU A 142 12.09 9.72 9.80
CA LEU A 142 10.84 9.45 9.09
C LEU A 142 9.62 9.43 10.02
N LEU A 143 9.69 8.69 11.12
CA LEU A 143 8.52 8.28 11.90
C LEU A 143 8.28 9.23 13.07
N GLU A 144 7.08 9.81 13.11
CA GLU A 144 6.65 10.69 14.21
C GLU A 144 7.62 11.86 14.49
N SER A 145 8.44 12.21 13.50
CA SER A 145 9.50 13.22 13.56
C SER A 145 8.98 14.65 13.47
N ARG A 146 7.68 14.83 13.16
CA ARG A 146 7.04 16.14 13.11
C ARG A 146 5.78 16.17 13.97
N ARG A 147 5.43 17.37 14.44
CA ARG A 147 4.11 17.62 15.03
C ARG A 147 3.07 17.71 13.90
N ASP A 148 1.89 17.18 14.16
CA ASP A 148 0.74 17.39 13.27
C ASP A 148 0.18 18.79 13.55
N PRO A 149 0.22 19.72 12.57
CA PRO A 149 -0.26 21.08 12.79
C PRO A 149 -1.78 21.18 12.84
N LEU A 150 -2.51 20.17 12.36
CA LEU A 150 -3.97 20.20 12.30
C LEU A 150 -4.60 19.57 13.55
N PRO A 151 -5.71 20.14 14.06
CA PRO A 151 -6.52 19.53 15.10
C PRO A 151 -7.01 18.14 14.72
N SER A 152 -7.18 17.27 15.73
CA SER A 152 -7.65 15.89 15.52
C SER A 152 -9.02 15.81 14.82
N ALA A 153 -9.89 16.80 15.01
CA ALA A 153 -11.19 16.87 14.34
C ALA A 153 -11.03 17.02 12.81
N LEU A 154 -10.15 17.91 12.34
CA LEU A 154 -9.91 18.09 10.91
C LEU A 154 -9.28 16.84 10.29
N ARG A 155 -8.36 16.19 11.00
CA ARG A 155 -7.80 14.90 10.56
C ARG A 155 -8.83 13.78 10.50
N SER A 156 -9.86 13.82 11.35
CA SER A 156 -10.95 12.86 11.30
C SER A 156 -11.83 13.10 10.07
N ILE A 157 -12.07 14.36 9.70
CA ILE A 157 -12.79 14.73 8.46
C ILE A 157 -11.98 14.29 7.24
N GLU A 158 -10.68 14.58 7.21
CA GLU A 158 -9.79 14.18 6.11
C GLU A 158 -9.76 12.66 5.93
N PHE A 159 -9.54 11.91 7.02
CA PHE A 159 -9.59 10.45 6.97
C PHE A 159 -10.97 9.93 6.57
N GLY A 160 -12.05 10.56 7.04
CA GLY A 160 -13.41 10.24 6.65
C GLY A 160 -13.63 10.41 5.14
N ALA A 161 -13.10 11.49 4.55
CA ALA A 161 -13.15 11.73 3.11
C ALA A 161 -12.35 10.67 2.32
N TYR A 162 -11.14 10.33 2.78
CA TYR A 162 -10.37 9.22 2.20
C TYR A 162 -11.09 7.89 2.32
N ALA A 163 -11.68 7.58 3.47
CA ALA A 163 -12.42 6.35 3.69
C ALA A 163 -13.65 6.25 2.78
N ALA A 164 -14.45 7.33 2.68
CA ALA A 164 -15.60 7.37 1.79
C ALA A 164 -15.20 7.18 0.32
N THR A 165 -14.14 7.86 -0.11
CA THR A 165 -13.62 7.74 -1.49
C THR A 165 -13.07 6.35 -1.77
N ALA A 166 -12.31 5.78 -0.82
CA ALA A 166 -11.78 4.43 -0.90
C ALA A 166 -12.90 3.39 -1.01
N MET A 167 -13.97 3.52 -0.23
CA MET A 167 -15.12 2.63 -0.29
C MET A 167 -15.94 2.79 -1.57
N LEU A 168 -16.03 4.01 -2.12
CA LEU A 168 -16.65 4.23 -3.43
C LEU A 168 -15.86 3.56 -4.53
N ILE A 169 -14.53 3.74 -4.56
CA ILE A 169 -13.64 3.07 -5.52
C ILE A 169 -13.78 1.54 -5.38
N HIS A 170 -13.80 1.03 -4.16
CA HIS A 170 -13.99 -0.38 -3.89
C HIS A 170 -15.32 -0.89 -4.44
N ALA A 171 -16.43 -0.17 -4.20
CA ALA A 171 -17.73 -0.54 -4.74
C ALA A 171 -17.71 -0.55 -6.28
N LEU A 172 -17.11 0.47 -6.90
CA LEU A 172 -17.05 0.59 -8.36
C LEU A 172 -16.12 -0.42 -9.04
N ILE A 173 -15.07 -0.91 -8.36
CA ILE A 173 -14.13 -1.87 -8.95
C ILE A 173 -14.46 -3.31 -8.52
N ALA A 174 -14.61 -3.54 -7.22
CA ALA A 174 -14.79 -4.88 -6.68
C ALA A 174 -16.18 -5.44 -7.01
N ILE A 175 -17.26 -4.65 -6.96
CA ILE A 175 -18.60 -5.17 -7.23
C ILE A 175 -18.71 -5.63 -8.69
N PRO A 176 -18.33 -4.83 -9.71
CA PRO A 176 -18.34 -5.32 -11.09
C PRO A 176 -17.40 -6.51 -11.29
N ALA A 177 -16.21 -6.51 -10.68
CA ALA A 177 -15.29 -7.64 -10.81
C ALA A 177 -15.85 -8.94 -10.19
N VAL A 178 -16.51 -8.88 -9.03
CA VAL A 178 -17.22 -10.01 -8.42
C VAL A 178 -18.39 -10.44 -9.31
N CYS A 179 -19.22 -9.50 -9.76
CA CYS A 179 -20.37 -9.80 -10.62
C CYS A 179 -19.94 -10.48 -11.93
N THR A 180 -18.98 -9.92 -12.65
CA THR A 180 -18.45 -10.49 -13.90
C THR A 180 -17.87 -11.88 -13.67
N ARG A 181 -17.12 -12.07 -12.57
CA ARG A 181 -16.59 -13.39 -12.21
C ARG A 181 -17.68 -14.40 -11.88
N VAL A 182 -18.68 -14.03 -11.09
CA VAL A 182 -19.83 -14.88 -10.76
C VAL A 182 -20.61 -15.27 -12.02
N VAL A 183 -20.88 -14.32 -12.92
CA VAL A 183 -21.58 -14.57 -14.19
C VAL A 183 -20.76 -15.50 -15.09
N THR A 184 -19.45 -15.26 -15.21
CA THR A 184 -18.55 -16.09 -16.02
C THR A 184 -18.43 -17.50 -15.45
N ASP A 185 -18.24 -17.63 -14.13
CA ASP A 185 -18.07 -18.92 -13.47
C ASP A 185 -19.37 -19.76 -13.44
N ILE A 186 -20.54 -19.13 -13.31
CA ILE A 186 -21.85 -19.78 -13.50
C ILE A 186 -22.02 -20.23 -14.96
N GLY A 187 -21.65 -19.36 -15.93
CA GLY A 187 -21.68 -19.69 -17.36
C GLY A 187 -20.72 -20.82 -17.75
N LEU A 188 -19.64 -21.02 -16.99
CA LEU A 188 -18.67 -22.11 -17.15
C LEU A 188 -18.96 -23.35 -16.27
N GLY A 189 -20.06 -23.36 -15.51
CA GLY A 189 -20.51 -24.51 -14.72
C GLY A 189 -19.76 -24.75 -13.39
N TYR A 190 -19.04 -23.76 -12.87
CA TYR A 190 -18.35 -23.88 -11.57
C TYR A 190 -19.28 -23.59 -10.39
N SER A 191 -19.16 -24.37 -9.29
CA SER A 191 -19.96 -24.16 -8.08
C SER A 191 -19.62 -22.83 -7.39
N PHE A 192 -20.63 -22.12 -6.86
CA PHE A 192 -20.52 -20.83 -6.14
C PHE A 192 -19.41 -20.78 -5.06
N PHE A 193 -19.15 -21.90 -4.36
CA PHE A 193 -18.09 -21.99 -3.35
C PHE A 193 -16.67 -21.90 -3.92
N LYS A 194 -16.46 -22.32 -5.18
CA LYS A 194 -15.17 -22.21 -5.87
C LYS A 194 -14.92 -20.77 -6.38
N VAL A 195 -15.99 -20.04 -6.64
CA VAL A 195 -16.00 -18.64 -7.12
C VAL A 195 -15.54 -17.65 -6.05
N ILE A 196 -15.97 -17.86 -4.80
CA ILE A 196 -15.68 -16.94 -3.67
C ILE A 196 -14.30 -17.20 -3.06
N LYS A 197 -13.68 -18.35 -3.35
CA LYS A 197 -12.37 -18.68 -2.79
C LYS A 197 -11.32 -17.69 -3.33
N PRO A 198 -10.65 -16.90 -2.46
CA PRO A 198 -9.64 -15.96 -2.92
C PRO A 198 -8.53 -16.73 -3.63
N ALA A 199 -8.11 -16.24 -4.80
CA ALA A 199 -6.99 -16.82 -5.52
C ALA A 199 -5.77 -16.77 -4.59
N LYS A 200 -5.19 -17.93 -4.28
CA LYS A 200 -3.94 -18.01 -3.53
C LYS A 200 -2.84 -17.45 -4.43
N ARG A 201 -2.13 -16.41 -3.98
CA ARG A 201 -0.87 -15.98 -4.61
C ARG A 201 0.13 -17.14 -4.46
N ASN A 202 0.65 -17.62 -5.57
CA ASN A 202 1.71 -18.66 -5.61
C ASN A 202 3.11 -18.03 -5.77
N ASP A 203 3.19 -16.71 -5.86
CA ASP A 203 4.42 -15.90 -5.93
C ASP A 203 4.91 -15.45 -4.54
N LEU A 204 4.43 -16.10 -3.48
CA LEU A 204 4.83 -15.90 -2.08
C LEU A 204 5.25 -17.24 -1.44
N TYR A 205 6.03 -18.05 -2.17
CA TYR A 205 6.71 -19.22 -1.62
C TYR A 205 8.22 -19.01 -1.70
#